data_AF-A0A8T2QWS9-F1
#
_entry.id   AF-A0A8T2QWS9-F1
#
_cell.length_a   1.000
_cell.length_b   1.000
_cell.length_c   1.000
_cell.angle_alpha   90.00
_cell.angle_beta   90.00
_cell.angle_gamma   90.00
#
_symmetry.space_group_name_H-M   'P 1'
#
loop_
_entity.id
_entity.type
_entity.pdbx_description
1 polymer ?
#
loop_
_entity_poly.entity_id
_entity_poly.type
_entity_poly.pdbx_seq_one_letter_code
_entity_poly.pdbx_strand_id
1 'polypeptide(L)'
;MIQLLCVACISLAAKMEEVEVPLLLDLQVDPECVFEPRTIQRMELLVLSTLEWRMSSVTPFAYIDYLVRSIDLDCSFHCALFSRVTELILCAIQELKFLSFRPSAIAVASILCAVQELVPLELTKLKGSLFSVIPAQLQDTCERCFTLLSEMYQLSPFTMVKDENYVLSAPRSPIGVLDASFSCDSGSTLKSVGSNNPGANISSPARKKRKVDGFSSSVKAYAS
;
A
#
# COMPACT_ATOMS: atom_id res chain seq x y z
N MET A 1 -0.18 -6.99 30.58
CA MET A 1 -1.42 -6.16 30.60
C MET A 1 -1.55 -5.31 29.34
N ILE A 2 -0.52 -4.55 28.95
CA ILE A 2 -0.53 -3.73 27.72
C ILE A 2 -0.68 -4.58 26.45
N GLN A 3 0.02 -5.72 26.36
CA GLN A 3 -0.05 -6.59 25.17
C GLN A 3 -1.46 -7.11 24.86
N LEU A 4 -2.20 -7.57 25.87
CA LEU A 4 -3.59 -8.01 25.68
C LEU A 4 -4.47 -6.87 25.15
N LEU A 5 -4.27 -5.65 25.65
CA LEU A 5 -4.95 -4.47 25.14
C LEU A 5 -4.57 -4.18 23.68
N CYS A 6 -3.27 -4.22 23.34
CA CYS A 6 -2.80 -4.02 21.97
C CYS A 6 -3.41 -5.05 21.00
N VAL A 7 -3.37 -6.34 21.35
CA VAL A 7 -3.95 -7.42 20.52
C VAL A 7 -5.45 -7.23 20.34
N ALA A 8 -6.17 -6.84 21.40
CA ALA A 8 -7.60 -6.54 21.29
C ALA A 8 -7.87 -5.31 20.41
N CYS A 9 -7.08 -4.24 20.54
CA CYS A 9 -7.21 -3.04 19.69
C CYS A 9 -6.92 -3.36 18.21
N ILE A 10 -5.89 -4.15 17.93
CA ILE A 10 -5.55 -4.59 16.56
C ILE A 10 -6.65 -5.48 16.01
N SER A 11 -7.18 -6.43 16.79
CA SER A 11 -8.28 -7.28 16.34
C SER A 11 -9.55 -6.49 16.05
N LEU A 12 -9.88 -5.50 16.89
CA LEU A 12 -10.99 -4.60 16.63
C LEU A 12 -10.76 -3.78 15.36
N ALA A 13 -9.58 -3.20 15.17
CA ALA A 13 -9.25 -2.46 13.95
C ALA A 13 -9.38 -3.34 12.70
N ALA A 14 -8.86 -4.57 12.72
CA ALA A 14 -8.99 -5.52 11.63
C ALA A 14 -10.45 -5.86 11.33
N LYS A 15 -11.29 -6.04 12.35
CA LYS A 15 -12.74 -6.27 12.17
C LYS A 15 -13.50 -5.08 11.58
N MET A 16 -12.95 -3.87 11.68
CA MET A 16 -13.56 -2.65 11.18
C MET A 16 -13.13 -2.32 9.74
N GLU A 17 -11.88 -2.59 9.38
CA GLU A 17 -11.28 -2.14 8.12
C GLU A 17 -11.00 -3.27 7.11
N GLU A 18 -10.83 -4.52 7.55
CA GLU A 18 -10.48 -5.64 6.67
C GLU A 18 -11.70 -6.39 6.16
N VAL A 19 -11.63 -6.85 4.90
CA VAL A 19 -12.62 -7.76 4.31
C VAL A 19 -12.49 -9.16 4.90
N GLU A 20 -11.25 -9.63 5.06
CA GLU A 20 -10.92 -10.91 5.66
C GLU A 20 -10.14 -10.67 6.96
N VAL A 21 -10.81 -10.91 8.09
CA VAL A 21 -10.21 -10.65 9.41
C VAL A 21 -9.18 -11.75 9.72
N PRO A 22 -7.92 -11.39 10.07
CA PRO A 22 -6.90 -12.36 10.48
C PRO A 22 -7.32 -13.16 11.72
N LEU A 23 -6.74 -14.35 11.88
CA LEU A 23 -7.00 -15.15 13.08
C LEU A 23 -6.39 -14.48 14.32
N LEU A 24 -7.05 -14.61 15.46
CA LEU A 24 -6.56 -14.06 16.74
C LEU A 24 -5.18 -14.59 17.15
N LEU A 25 -4.79 -15.77 16.66
CA LEU A 25 -3.47 -16.33 16.90
C LEU A 25 -2.40 -15.58 16.10
N ASP A 26 -2.71 -15.20 14.86
CA ASP A 26 -1.77 -14.52 13.95
C ASP A 26 -1.50 -13.07 14.38
N LEU A 27 -2.44 -12.46 15.12
CA LEU A 27 -2.29 -11.10 15.67
C LEU A 27 -1.35 -11.03 16.90
N GLN A 28 -0.97 -12.18 17.46
CA GLN A 28 -0.13 -12.25 18.64
C GLN A 28 1.32 -12.43 18.24
N VAL A 29 2.07 -11.32 18.27
CA VAL A 29 3.47 -11.27 17.81
C VAL A 29 4.46 -11.73 18.88
N ASP A 30 4.08 -11.69 20.16
CA ASP A 30 4.96 -12.10 21.25
C ASP A 30 4.78 -13.60 21.60
N PRO A 31 5.80 -14.45 21.35
CA PRO A 31 5.72 -15.87 21.68
C PRO A 31 5.62 -16.15 23.19
N GLU A 32 5.98 -15.20 24.06
CA GLU A 32 5.96 -15.39 25.51
C GLU A 32 4.57 -15.19 26.13
N CYS A 33 3.64 -14.55 25.41
CA CYS A 33 2.32 -14.18 25.92
C CYS A 33 1.21 -14.54 24.93
N VAL A 34 0.84 -15.83 24.90
CA VAL A 34 -0.32 -16.32 24.14
C VAL A 34 -1.58 -16.26 24.99
N PHE A 35 -2.54 -15.43 24.57
CA PHE A 35 -3.83 -15.26 25.21
C PHE A 35 -4.90 -16.17 24.59
N GLU A 36 -5.74 -16.75 25.43
CA GLU A 36 -6.92 -17.47 24.97
C GLU A 36 -7.88 -16.53 24.21
N PRO A 37 -8.52 -16.99 23.13
CA PRO A 37 -9.49 -16.20 22.37
C PRO A 37 -10.59 -15.57 23.23
N ARG A 38 -11.06 -16.28 24.26
CA ARG A 38 -12.08 -15.78 25.20
C ARG A 38 -11.58 -14.57 26.00
N THR A 39 -10.30 -14.54 26.34
CA THR A 39 -9.68 -13.44 27.07
C THR A 39 -9.54 -12.22 26.17
N ILE A 40 -9.16 -12.42 24.90
CA ILE A 40 -9.11 -11.35 23.90
C ILE A 40 -10.51 -10.76 23.68
N GLN A 41 -11.53 -11.60 23.46
CA GLN A 41 -12.91 -11.14 23.28
C GLN A 41 -13.45 -10.34 24.48
N ARG A 42 -13.11 -10.72 25.71
CA ARG A 42 -13.47 -9.92 26.90
C ARG A 42 -12.80 -8.55 26.89
N MET A 43 -11.54 -8.48 26.49
CA MET A 43 -10.83 -7.21 26.34
C MET A 43 -11.42 -6.38 25.20
N GLU A 44 -11.78 -6.98 24.06
CA GLU A 44 -12.45 -6.29 22.95
C GLU A 44 -13.75 -5.63 23.42
N LEU A 45 -14.61 -6.37 24.14
CA LEU A 45 -15.85 -5.83 24.69
C LEU A 45 -15.58 -4.69 25.69
N LEU A 46 -14.53 -4.79 26.50
CA LEU A 46 -14.13 -3.73 27.41
C LEU A 46 -13.71 -2.47 26.63
N VAL A 47 -12.89 -2.60 25.60
CA VAL A 47 -12.48 -1.49 24.72
C VAL A 47 -13.69 -0.85 24.05
N LEU A 48 -14.57 -1.67 23.44
CA LEU A 48 -15.80 -1.19 22.80
C LEU A 48 -16.69 -0.43 23.76
N SER A 49 -16.91 -0.98 24.97
CA SER A 49 -17.72 -0.30 25.99
C SER A 49 -17.11 1.01 26.46
N THR A 50 -15.77 1.05 26.61
CA THR A 50 -15.04 2.25 27.04
C THR A 50 -15.07 3.34 25.97
N LEU A 51 -15.03 2.96 24.69
CA LEU A 51 -15.14 3.87 23.56
C LEU A 51 -16.59 4.19 23.19
N GLU A 52 -17.58 3.72 23.96
CA GLU A 52 -19.01 3.85 23.65
C GLU A 52 -19.35 3.36 22.23
N TRP A 53 -18.67 2.31 21.77
CA TRP A 53 -18.79 1.74 20.43
C TRP A 53 -18.43 2.71 19.28
N ARG A 54 -17.77 3.83 19.58
CA ARG A 54 -17.32 4.82 18.59
C ARG A 54 -16.02 4.38 17.92
N MET A 55 -16.11 3.33 17.11
CA MET A 55 -14.97 2.72 16.41
C MET A 55 -14.65 3.37 15.07
N SER A 56 -15.51 4.27 14.57
CA SER A 56 -15.29 5.02 13.32
C SER A 56 -14.38 6.21 13.59
N SER A 57 -13.08 5.95 13.70
CA SER A 57 -12.06 7.00 13.78
C SER A 57 -11.56 7.34 12.38
N VAL A 58 -11.52 8.62 12.05
CA VAL A 58 -10.93 9.06 10.78
C VAL A 58 -9.41 8.93 10.87
N THR A 59 -8.80 8.21 9.92
CA THR A 59 -7.34 8.08 9.82
C THR A 59 -6.76 9.11 8.84
N PRO A 60 -5.46 9.43 8.90
CA PRO A 60 -4.82 10.29 7.90
C PRO A 60 -5.01 9.78 6.46
N PHE A 61 -5.10 8.46 6.29
CA PHE A 61 -5.32 7.81 5.00
C PHE A 61 -6.60 8.25 4.28
N ALA A 62 -7.66 8.55 5.04
CA ALA A 62 -8.93 9.02 4.49
C ALA A 62 -8.82 10.34 3.70
N TYR A 63 -7.76 11.13 3.94
CA TYR A 63 -7.55 12.42 3.26
C TYR A 63 -6.59 12.35 2.07
N ILE A 64 -5.74 11.33 1.98
CA ILE A 64 -4.62 11.31 1.01
C ILE A 64 -5.15 11.42 -0.41
N ASP A 65 -6.13 10.57 -0.75
CA ASP A 65 -6.72 10.49 -2.07
C ASP A 65 -7.28 11.83 -2.58
N TYR A 66 -7.91 12.58 -1.69
CA TYR A 66 -8.44 13.91 -1.98
C TYR A 66 -7.33 14.95 -2.14
N LEU A 67 -6.37 14.95 -1.20
CA LEU A 67 -5.28 15.91 -1.17
C LEU A 67 -4.30 15.71 -2.35
N VAL A 68 -4.00 14.48 -2.72
CA VAL A 68 -3.15 14.17 -3.88
C VAL A 68 -3.81 14.61 -5.19
N ARG A 69 -5.14 14.51 -5.31
CA ARG A 69 -5.87 15.05 -6.47
C ARG A 69 -5.92 16.57 -6.50
N SER A 70 -5.73 17.23 -5.37
CA SER A 70 -5.70 18.70 -5.29
C SER A 70 -4.37 19.31 -5.74
N ILE A 71 -3.32 18.50 -5.84
CA ILE A 71 -2.01 18.92 -6.33
C ILE A 71 -1.84 18.52 -7.79
N ASP A 72 -1.28 19.45 -8.57
CA ASP A 72 -0.99 19.27 -9.99
C ASP A 72 0.36 18.56 -10.16
N LEU A 73 0.41 17.29 -9.71
CA LEU A 73 1.60 16.43 -9.79
C LEU A 73 1.40 15.35 -10.86
N ASP A 74 2.43 15.16 -11.68
CA ASP A 74 2.43 14.17 -12.77
C ASP A 74 2.09 12.76 -12.27
N CYS A 75 1.20 12.08 -13.02
CA CYS A 75 0.73 10.72 -12.72
C CYS A 75 1.85 9.70 -12.52
N SER A 76 3.03 9.92 -13.11
CA SER A 76 4.21 9.06 -12.97
C SER A 76 4.74 8.97 -11.53
N PHE A 77 4.51 10.00 -10.70
CA PHE A 77 4.98 10.03 -9.32
C PHE A 77 3.97 9.51 -8.31
N HIS A 78 2.71 9.25 -8.69
CA HIS A 78 1.65 8.92 -7.72
C HIS A 78 1.98 7.65 -6.93
N CYS A 79 2.42 6.57 -7.57
CA CYS A 79 2.77 5.34 -6.86
C CYS A 79 3.88 5.56 -5.82
N ALA A 80 4.94 6.30 -6.19
CA ALA A 80 6.03 6.63 -5.29
C ALA A 80 5.56 7.54 -4.15
N LEU A 81 4.71 8.52 -4.46
CA LEU A 81 4.11 9.43 -3.49
C LEU A 81 3.26 8.66 -2.47
N PHE A 82 2.33 7.81 -2.91
CA PHE A 82 1.46 7.03 -2.03
C PHE A 82 2.26 6.09 -1.11
N SER A 83 3.27 5.40 -1.67
CA SER A 83 4.17 4.57 -0.86
C SER A 83 4.86 5.41 0.22
N ARG A 84 5.42 6.55 -0.17
CA ARG A 84 6.19 7.40 0.74
C ARG A 84 5.32 8.06 1.80
N VAL A 85 4.14 8.54 1.44
CA VAL A 85 3.16 9.11 2.37
C VAL A 85 2.72 8.04 3.38
N THR A 86 2.52 6.80 2.94
CA THR A 86 2.15 5.69 3.82
C THR A 86 3.24 5.44 4.86
N GLU A 87 4.50 5.34 4.46
CA GLU A 87 5.63 5.21 5.37
C GLU A 87 5.68 6.34 6.41
N LEU A 88 5.54 7.59 5.94
CA LEU A 88 5.56 8.77 6.81
C LEU A 88 4.41 8.78 7.83
N ILE A 89 3.21 8.36 7.43
CA ILE A 89 2.07 8.23 8.34
C ILE A 89 2.33 7.14 9.38
N LEU A 90 2.86 5.99 8.96
CA LEU A 90 3.21 4.90 9.88
C LEU A 90 4.27 5.33 10.90
N CYS A 91 5.29 6.09 10.47
CA CYS A 91 6.26 6.70 11.38
C CYS A 91 5.60 7.68 12.35
N ALA A 92 4.68 8.52 11.88
CA ALA A 92 3.98 9.48 12.74
C ALA A 92 3.13 8.79 13.81
N ILE A 93 2.46 7.67 13.48
CA ILE A 93 1.59 6.92 14.43
C ILE A 93 2.39 6.31 15.59
N GLN A 94 3.67 6.01 15.38
CA GLN A 94 4.55 5.45 16.42
C GLN A 94 4.98 6.50 17.46
N GLU A 95 4.73 7.78 17.18
CA GLU A 95 5.29 8.90 17.94
C GLU A 95 4.20 9.70 18.66
N LEU A 96 4.28 9.74 19.99
CA LEU A 96 3.27 10.38 20.84
C LEU A 96 3.05 11.87 20.54
N LYS A 97 4.05 12.55 19.98
CA LYS A 97 3.98 13.96 19.60
C LYS A 97 2.89 14.22 18.55
N PHE A 98 2.60 13.23 17.70
CA PHE A 98 1.60 13.35 16.63
C PHE A 98 0.16 13.20 17.12
N LEU A 99 -0.06 12.70 18.35
CA LEU A 99 -1.40 12.62 18.95
C LEU A 99 -2.06 13.99 19.15
N SER A 100 -1.27 15.07 19.18
CA SER A 100 -1.77 16.44 19.29
C SER A 100 -2.29 17.01 17.96
N PHE A 101 -1.99 16.36 16.84
CA PHE A 101 -2.40 16.80 15.51
C PHE A 101 -3.66 16.09 15.03
N ARG A 102 -4.47 16.80 14.24
CA ARG A 102 -5.63 16.19 13.57
C ARG A 102 -5.15 15.26 12.45
N PRO A 103 -5.88 14.18 12.13
CA PRO A 103 -5.53 13.28 11.03
C PRO A 103 -5.32 13.99 9.68
N SER A 104 -6.09 15.04 9.40
CA SER A 104 -5.91 15.87 8.20
C SER A 104 -4.58 16.60 8.18
N ALA A 105 -4.10 17.10 9.32
CA ALA A 105 -2.82 17.81 9.42
C ALA A 105 -1.64 16.86 9.22
N ILE A 106 -1.75 15.64 9.77
CA ILE A 106 -0.77 14.57 9.55
C ILE A 106 -0.71 14.22 8.06
N ALA A 107 -1.86 14.00 7.40
CA ALA A 107 -1.92 13.69 5.98
C ALA A 107 -1.23 14.76 5.10
N VAL A 108 -1.53 16.04 5.37
CA VAL A 108 -0.91 17.16 4.65
C VAL A 108 0.59 17.21 4.89
N ALA A 109 1.03 17.08 6.15
CA ALA A 109 2.45 17.05 6.50
C ALA A 109 3.18 15.91 5.79
N SER A 110 2.60 14.70 5.78
CA SER A 110 3.18 13.54 5.10
C SER A 110 3.29 13.75 3.58
N ILE A 111 2.27 14.34 2.94
CA ILE A 111 2.34 14.68 1.50
C ILE A 111 3.43 15.72 1.23
N LEU A 112 3.52 16.78 2.04
CA LEU A 112 4.55 17.81 1.89
C LEU A 112 5.96 17.25 2.08
N CYS A 113 6.17 16.37 3.07
CA CYS A 113 7.45 15.68 3.27
C CYS A 113 7.79 14.77 2.08
N ALA A 114 6.82 13.99 1.59
CA ALA A 114 7.05 13.12 0.44
C ALA A 114 7.36 13.93 -0.84
N VAL A 115 6.66 15.04 -1.08
CA VAL A 115 6.95 15.95 -2.21
C VAL A 115 8.32 16.61 -2.05
N GLN A 116 8.70 17.03 -0.85
CA GLN A 116 10.02 17.60 -0.56
C GLN A 116 11.15 16.62 -0.93
N GLU A 117 10.93 15.32 -0.76
CA GLU A 117 11.90 14.28 -1.09
C GLU A 117 11.89 13.90 -2.57
N LEU A 118 10.70 13.71 -3.17
CA LEU A 118 10.56 13.21 -4.54
C LEU A 118 10.76 14.31 -5.60
N VAL A 119 10.21 15.50 -5.36
CA VAL A 119 10.17 16.61 -6.33
C VAL A 119 10.42 17.96 -5.61
N PRO A 120 11.62 18.19 -5.04
CA PRO A 120 11.91 19.37 -4.22
C PRO A 120 11.69 20.70 -4.95
N LEU A 121 11.87 20.73 -6.27
CA LEU A 121 11.72 21.93 -7.10
C LEU A 121 10.26 22.40 -7.19
N GLU A 122 9.28 21.50 -7.03
CA GLU A 122 7.85 21.81 -7.12
C GLU A 122 7.20 22.06 -5.76
N LEU A 123 7.93 21.89 -4.67
CA LEU A 123 7.41 21.96 -3.30
C LEU A 123 6.62 23.25 -3.04
N THR A 124 7.13 24.40 -3.45
CA THR A 124 6.47 25.70 -3.23
C THR A 124 5.15 25.82 -3.99
N LYS A 125 5.11 25.35 -5.26
CA LYS A 125 3.90 25.31 -6.09
C LYS A 125 2.86 24.39 -5.47
N LEU A 126 3.24 23.14 -5.17
CA LEU A 126 2.32 22.11 -4.67
C LEU A 126 1.83 22.41 -3.25
N LYS A 127 2.69 23.01 -2.40
CA LYS A 127 2.30 23.52 -1.08
C LYS A 127 1.22 24.60 -1.18
N GLY A 128 1.35 25.52 -2.15
CA GLY A 128 0.33 26.53 -2.42
C GLY A 128 -1.01 25.91 -2.84
N SER A 129 -0.98 24.93 -3.74
CA SER A 129 -2.18 24.19 -4.15
C SER A 129 -2.84 23.46 -2.98
N LEU A 130 -2.08 22.75 -2.16
CA LEU A 130 -2.61 22.08 -0.96
C LEU A 130 -3.28 23.07 0.00
N PHE A 131 -2.62 24.17 0.33
CA PHE A 131 -3.17 25.15 1.27
C PHE A 131 -4.34 25.94 0.71
N SER A 132 -4.53 25.99 -0.62
CA SER A 132 -5.74 26.56 -1.20
C SER A 132 -7.00 25.75 -0.88
N VAL A 133 -6.85 24.45 -0.65
CA VAL A 133 -7.97 23.52 -0.37
C VAL A 133 -8.18 23.31 1.14
N ILE A 134 -7.14 23.55 1.93
CA ILE A 134 -7.18 23.42 3.39
C ILE A 134 -7.68 24.73 4.02
N PRO A 135 -8.64 24.68 4.96
CA PRO A 135 -9.11 25.87 5.64
C PRO A 135 -7.99 26.62 6.37
N ALA A 136 -8.00 27.95 6.32
CA ALA A 136 -6.93 28.80 6.84
C ALA A 136 -6.54 28.49 8.30
N GLN A 137 -7.52 28.19 9.15
CA GLN A 137 -7.31 27.85 10.56
C GLN A 137 -6.52 26.57 10.81
N LEU A 138 -6.38 25.71 9.80
CA LEU A 138 -5.62 24.46 9.87
C LEU A 138 -4.21 24.58 9.29
N GLN A 139 -3.90 25.64 8.54
CA GLN A 139 -2.63 25.79 7.85
C GLN A 139 -1.44 25.83 8.82
N ASP A 140 -1.53 26.65 9.88
CA ASP A 140 -0.48 26.73 10.92
C ASP A 140 -0.23 25.36 11.58
N THR A 141 -1.29 24.59 11.82
CA THR A 141 -1.14 23.24 12.38
C THR A 141 -0.50 22.25 11.41
N CYS A 142 -0.82 22.35 10.12
CA CYS A 142 -0.18 21.56 9.08
C CYS A 142 1.31 21.90 8.94
N GLU A 143 1.67 23.19 8.98
CA GLU A 143 3.07 23.61 8.92
C GLU A 143 3.88 23.13 10.13
N ARG A 144 3.34 23.27 11.34
CA ARG A 144 3.97 22.73 12.56
C ARG A 144 4.15 21.22 12.48
N CYS A 145 3.15 20.50 11.98
CA CYS A 145 3.23 19.05 11.80
C CYS A 145 4.28 18.66 10.76
N PHE A 146 4.37 19.42 9.66
CA PHE A 146 5.37 19.23 8.61
C PHE A 146 6.79 19.44 9.13
N THR A 147 7.04 20.51 9.88
CA THR A 147 8.37 20.77 10.47
C THR A 147 8.77 19.63 11.40
N LEU A 148 7.89 19.20 12.30
CA LEU A 148 8.18 18.10 13.23
C LEU A 148 8.41 16.76 12.52
N LEU A 149 7.62 16.45 11.49
CA LEU A 149 7.75 15.21 10.73
C LEU A 149 9.05 15.20 9.91
N SER A 150 9.42 16.34 9.31
CA SER A 150 10.67 16.50 8.57
C SER A 150 11.90 16.39 9.49
N GLU A 151 11.88 17.03 10.66
CA GLU A 151 12.96 16.95 11.67
C GLU A 151 13.17 15.52 12.16
N MET A 152 12.07 14.83 12.48
CA MET A 152 12.11 13.44 12.94
C MET A 152 12.73 12.52 11.87
N TYR A 153 12.37 12.71 10.61
CA TYR A 153 12.92 11.93 9.52
C TYR A 153 14.39 12.23 9.22
N GLN A 154 14.82 13.49 9.34
CA GLN A 154 16.23 13.86 9.14
C GLN A 154 17.16 13.34 10.24
N LEU A 155 16.66 13.27 11.49
CA LEU A 155 17.44 12.79 12.65
C LEU A 155 17.52 11.27 12.73
N SER A 156 16.53 10.57 12.16
CA SER A 156 16.58 9.13 11.96
C SER A 156 16.05 8.83 10.56
N PRO A 157 16.92 8.60 9.56
CA PRO A 157 16.52 7.77 8.44
C PRO A 157 16.31 6.39 9.04
N PHE A 158 15.13 6.16 9.64
CA PHE A 158 14.76 4.86 10.17
C PHE A 158 14.93 3.90 8.99
N THR A 159 15.99 3.10 9.06
CA THR A 159 16.04 1.80 8.42
C THR A 159 14.69 1.19 8.69
N MET A 160 13.90 1.01 7.63
CA MET A 160 12.87 -0.01 7.69
C MET A 160 13.54 -1.21 8.34
N VAL A 161 12.95 -1.70 9.42
CA VAL A 161 13.22 -3.06 9.87
C VAL A 161 12.80 -3.92 8.67
N LYS A 162 13.74 -4.15 7.76
CA LYS A 162 13.79 -5.42 7.05
C LYS A 162 14.00 -6.40 8.18
N ASP A 163 12.91 -6.98 8.64
CA ASP A 163 13.00 -8.22 9.39
C ASP A 163 13.52 -9.24 8.37
N GLU A 164 14.84 -9.31 8.24
CA GLU A 164 15.54 -10.40 7.58
C GLU A 164 15.44 -11.61 8.50
N ASN A 165 14.22 -12.16 8.62
CA ASN A 165 13.98 -13.48 9.19
C ASN A 165 12.67 -14.13 8.72
N TYR A 166 12.06 -13.64 7.64
CA TYR A 166 11.23 -14.50 6.80
C TYR A 166 12.13 -15.19 5.79
N VAL A 167 12.76 -16.29 6.23
CA VAL A 167 13.30 -17.30 5.33
C VAL A 167 12.12 -17.86 4.56
N LEU A 168 11.79 -17.24 3.42
CA LEU A 168 11.07 -17.90 2.35
C LEU A 168 11.99 -19.04 1.90
N SER A 169 11.80 -20.21 2.52
CA SER A 169 12.34 -21.46 2.02
C SER A 169 11.67 -21.71 0.68
N ALA A 170 12.28 -21.20 -0.40
CA ALA A 170 11.94 -21.61 -1.74
C ALA A 170 12.13 -23.13 -1.81
N PRO A 171 11.15 -23.91 -2.30
CA PRO A 171 11.37 -25.33 -2.50
C PRO A 171 12.47 -25.48 -3.55
N ARG A 172 13.59 -26.09 -3.16
CA ARG A 172 14.65 -26.49 -4.09
C ARG A 172 14.07 -27.50 -5.07
N SER A 173 13.72 -27.04 -6.27
CA SER A 173 13.47 -27.89 -7.44
C SER A 173 14.51 -27.60 -8.52
N PRO A 174 15.01 -28.63 -9.22
CA PRO A 174 16.31 -28.57 -9.88
C PRO A 174 16.27 -27.84 -11.22
N ILE A 175 17.39 -27.20 -11.51
CA ILE A 175 17.75 -26.41 -12.69
C ILE A 175 17.46 -27.13 -14.01
N GLY A 176 16.80 -26.41 -14.93
CA GLY A 176 16.63 -26.81 -16.32
C GLY A 176 16.10 -25.69 -17.23
N VAL A 177 17.03 -24.92 -17.82
CA VAL A 177 17.00 -24.43 -19.22
C VAL A 177 16.08 -23.25 -19.62
N LEU A 178 16.73 -22.06 -19.69
CA LEU A 178 16.76 -21.01 -20.73
C LEU A 178 15.51 -20.20 -21.16
N ASP A 179 15.60 -18.90 -20.80
CA ASP A 179 15.41 -17.64 -21.55
C ASP A 179 14.10 -17.37 -22.33
N ALA A 180 13.33 -16.40 -21.80
CA ALA A 180 12.44 -15.57 -22.59
C ALA A 180 12.40 -14.16 -21.98
N SER A 181 13.08 -13.24 -22.63
CA SER A 181 13.00 -11.81 -22.40
C SER A 181 11.60 -11.30 -22.71
N PHE A 182 10.93 -10.70 -21.73
CA PHE A 182 9.73 -9.90 -21.95
C PHE A 182 10.12 -8.43 -21.92
N SER A 183 10.34 -7.86 -23.10
CA SER A 183 10.49 -6.42 -23.29
C SER A 183 9.10 -5.79 -23.29
N CYS A 184 8.86 -4.83 -22.40
CA CYS A 184 7.64 -4.04 -22.36
C CYS A 184 7.72 -2.92 -23.42
N ASP A 185 7.04 -3.10 -24.55
CA ASP A 185 6.97 -2.09 -25.61
C ASP A 185 5.84 -1.09 -25.29
N SER A 186 6.23 0.17 -25.10
CA SER A 186 5.31 1.28 -24.85
C SER A 186 4.86 1.84 -26.20
N GLY A 187 3.62 1.54 -26.59
CA GLY A 187 3.03 2.06 -27.80
C GLY A 187 2.80 3.57 -27.74
N SER A 188 3.48 4.32 -28.62
CA SER A 188 2.99 5.62 -29.07
C SER A 188 3.12 5.73 -30.59
N THR A 189 2.02 6.16 -31.20
CA THR A 189 1.79 6.20 -32.64
C THR A 189 2.30 7.50 -33.23
N LEU A 190 3.23 7.48 -34.19
CA LEU A 190 3.39 8.56 -35.19
C LEU A 190 3.90 8.00 -36.53
N LYS A 191 3.53 8.73 -37.60
CA LYS A 191 3.34 8.31 -38.99
C LYS A 191 4.62 8.26 -39.85
N SER A 192 4.57 7.38 -40.84
CA SER A 192 5.03 7.49 -42.25
C SER A 192 6.44 8.01 -42.56
N VAL A 193 7.20 7.23 -43.34
CA VAL A 193 7.51 7.45 -44.77
C VAL A 193 8.32 6.24 -45.26
N GLY A 194 7.91 5.68 -46.41
CA GLY A 194 8.53 4.49 -46.99
C GLY A 194 9.68 4.79 -47.94
N SER A 195 10.53 3.78 -48.16
CA SER A 195 11.04 3.42 -49.49
C SER A 195 12.01 2.23 -49.45
N ASN A 196 11.72 1.29 -50.36
CA ASN A 196 12.64 0.55 -51.22
C ASN A 196 13.49 -0.63 -50.68
N ASN A 197 12.96 -1.86 -50.90
CA ASN A 197 13.41 -2.92 -51.85
C ASN A 197 14.90 -3.39 -51.87
N PRO A 198 15.22 -4.57 -52.47
CA PRO A 198 14.84 -5.95 -52.11
C PRO A 198 16.08 -6.91 -52.08
N GLY A 199 15.96 -8.16 -51.63
CA GLY A 199 17.06 -9.12 -51.77
C GLY A 199 16.88 -10.53 -51.20
N ALA A 200 16.39 -11.42 -52.05
CA ALA A 200 16.80 -12.83 -52.23
C ALA A 200 16.63 -13.91 -51.12
N ASN A 201 15.82 -14.91 -51.52
CA ASN A 201 16.06 -16.37 -51.47
C ASN A 201 15.61 -17.25 -50.28
N ILE A 202 14.44 -17.86 -50.49
CA ILE A 202 14.15 -19.32 -50.57
C ILE A 202 14.67 -20.20 -49.42
N SER A 203 13.74 -20.72 -48.61
CA SER A 203 13.35 -22.15 -48.62
C SER A 203 12.28 -22.46 -47.57
N SER A 204 11.18 -23.08 -48.02
CA SER A 204 10.16 -23.75 -47.20
C SER A 204 10.58 -25.22 -46.97
N PRO A 205 10.05 -26.01 -45.99
CA PRO A 205 8.64 -26.43 -46.07
C PRO A 205 7.89 -26.78 -44.75
N ALA A 206 6.56 -26.69 -44.88
CA ALA A 206 5.52 -27.61 -44.40
C ALA A 206 5.42 -27.99 -42.90
N ARG A 207 4.35 -27.50 -42.25
CA ARG A 207 3.80 -28.12 -41.03
C ARG A 207 2.37 -28.65 -41.27
N LYS A 208 2.24 -29.94 -40.97
CA LYS A 208 1.11 -30.85 -41.22
C LYS A 208 -0.05 -30.57 -40.24
N LYS A 209 -1.27 -30.42 -40.75
CA LYS A 209 -2.53 -30.37 -39.99
C LYS A 209 -2.78 -31.70 -39.26
N ARG A 210 -3.30 -31.65 -38.02
CA ARG A 210 -4.26 -32.65 -37.49
C ARG A 210 -5.33 -32.01 -36.60
N LYS A 211 -6.49 -32.64 -36.70
CA LYS A 211 -7.87 -32.28 -36.36
C LYS A 211 -8.23 -32.84 -34.98
N VAL A 212 -9.14 -32.21 -34.25
CA VAL A 212 -9.76 -32.81 -33.05
C VAL A 212 -11.28 -32.80 -33.28
N ASP A 213 -11.87 -34.00 -33.39
CA ASP A 213 -13.31 -34.26 -33.34
C ASP A 213 -13.63 -34.81 -31.93
N GLY A 214 -14.81 -34.49 -31.41
CA GLY A 214 -15.23 -34.73 -30.01
C GLY A 214 -16.12 -35.96 -29.76
N PHE A 215 -17.11 -35.74 -28.88
CA PHE A 215 -18.10 -36.65 -28.20
C PHE A 215 -17.69 -37.16 -26.81
N SER A 216 -18.58 -37.36 -25.81
CA SER A 216 -19.89 -36.85 -25.35
C SER A 216 -20.38 -37.79 -24.22
N SER A 217 -21.20 -37.27 -23.30
CA SER A 217 -22.15 -37.96 -22.38
C SER A 217 -21.56 -38.65 -21.12
N SER A 218 -22.18 -38.72 -19.93
CA SER A 218 -23.52 -38.32 -19.45
C SER A 218 -23.60 -38.33 -17.91
N VAL A 219 -24.35 -37.37 -17.34
CA VAL A 219 -25.38 -37.44 -16.26
C VAL A 219 -25.22 -38.38 -15.04
N LYS A 220 -25.29 -37.83 -13.82
CA LYS A 220 -26.35 -38.10 -12.80
C LYS A 220 -26.20 -37.23 -11.53
N ALA A 221 -27.35 -36.66 -11.12
CA ALA A 221 -27.62 -36.02 -9.84
C ALA A 221 -27.88 -37.05 -8.73
N TYR A 222 -27.68 -36.68 -7.46
CA TYR A 222 -28.56 -37.05 -6.34
C TYR A 222 -28.43 -36.03 -5.20
N ALA A 223 -29.59 -35.62 -4.70
CA ALA A 223 -29.81 -34.85 -3.48
C ALA A 223 -30.04 -35.80 -2.29
N SER A 224 -29.62 -35.38 -1.10
CA SER A 224 -30.31 -35.54 0.20
C SER A 224 -29.63 -34.61 1.20
#